data_AF-A0A9E3Q6Y2-F1
#
_entry.id   AF-A0A9E3Q6Y2-F1
#
_cell.length_a   1.000
_cell.length_b   1.000
_cell.length_c   1.000
_cell.angle_alpha   90.00
_cell.angle_beta   90.00
_cell.angle_gamma   90.00
#
_symmetry.space_group_name_H-M   'P 1'
#
loop_
_entity.id
_entity.type
_entity.pdbx_description
1 polymer ?
#
loop_
_entity_poly.entity_id
_entity_poly.type
_entity_poly.pdbx_seq_one_letter_code
_entity_poly.pdbx_strand_id
1 'polypeptide(L)'
;MSSRSDNFGFEFAERFSRESAKVRFFEVPLFRALVSSLSSVSNSVQVEELHGSRSQVLFSACPPWTRRIARCELADVCIIWFRLGRQPQVRITFMQAKRSNHSHALCEKSPPVPKQAFNGDSTQFHLLTTRPKIVGRFQTFDPPAHLLSNAVLPSVGSYCVFHRAPDGTKQFFYASAAILTADAPSSPGRITIETQFGVPVQHHGSYPERKWACCPMVFGSAIHSGQIGTPLESDRIALGWVSSFVSRAASTIVGDEGRVSRAFLGAFDVPGNNDRAEAPAKRILLIQTEPEQSD
;
A
#
# COMPACT_ATOMS: atom_id res chain seq x y z
N MET A 1 -21.87 -14.52 -12.62
CA MET A 1 -21.01 -15.28 -11.71
C MET A 1 -20.04 -14.30 -11.06
N SER A 2 -19.93 -14.28 -9.73
CA SER A 2 -18.99 -13.41 -9.01
C SER A 2 -17.55 -13.82 -9.36
N SER A 3 -16.68 -12.87 -9.71
CA SER A 3 -15.29 -13.18 -10.06
C SER A 3 -14.52 -13.71 -8.84
N ARG A 4 -13.41 -14.45 -9.03
CA ARG A 4 -12.56 -14.91 -7.91
C ARG A 4 -12.12 -13.73 -7.03
N SER A 5 -11.81 -12.60 -7.66
CA SER A 5 -11.46 -11.35 -6.98
C SER A 5 -12.60 -10.77 -6.15
N ASP A 6 -13.85 -10.82 -6.64
CA ASP A 6 -15.01 -10.34 -5.88
C ASP A 6 -15.28 -11.22 -4.66
N ASN A 7 -15.15 -12.54 -4.81
CA ASN A 7 -15.28 -13.48 -3.69
C ASN A 7 -14.20 -13.24 -2.63
N PHE A 8 -12.94 -13.04 -3.04
CA PHE A 8 -11.86 -12.67 -2.13
C PHE A 8 -12.17 -11.36 -1.40
N GLY A 9 -12.63 -10.35 -2.13
CA GLY A 9 -13.03 -9.06 -1.54
C GLY A 9 -14.14 -9.21 -0.51
N PHE A 10 -15.16 -10.02 -0.79
CA PHE A 10 -16.25 -10.29 0.14
C PHE A 10 -15.75 -10.96 1.42
N GLU A 11 -14.98 -12.04 1.31
CA GLU A 11 -14.44 -12.74 2.48
C GLU A 11 -13.52 -11.83 3.29
N PHE A 12 -12.66 -11.05 2.62
CA PHE A 12 -11.81 -10.06 3.29
C PHE A 12 -12.61 -9.02 4.07
N ALA A 13 -13.69 -8.49 3.49
CA ALA A 13 -14.54 -7.54 4.19
C ALA A 13 -15.22 -8.14 5.43
N GLU A 14 -15.67 -9.39 5.35
CA GLU A 14 -16.26 -10.11 6.48
C GLU A 14 -15.25 -10.32 7.60
N ARG A 15 -14.02 -10.77 7.27
CA ARG A 15 -12.93 -10.93 8.24
C ARG A 15 -12.55 -9.61 8.88
N PHE A 16 -12.41 -8.55 8.08
CA PHE A 16 -12.11 -7.21 8.59
C PHE A 16 -13.17 -6.70 9.55
N SER A 17 -14.45 -6.89 9.23
CA SER A 17 -15.54 -6.53 10.14
C SER A 17 -15.41 -7.25 11.49
N ARG A 18 -15.14 -8.57 11.48
CA ARG A 18 -14.95 -9.37 12.70
C ARG A 18 -13.72 -8.96 13.51
N GLU A 19 -12.57 -8.79 12.88
CA GLU A 19 -11.32 -8.44 13.59
C GLU A 19 -11.35 -7.00 14.10
N SER A 20 -11.86 -6.07 13.29
CA SER A 20 -11.95 -4.67 13.69
C SER A 20 -12.94 -4.47 14.85
N ALA A 21 -14.02 -5.26 14.94
CA ALA A 21 -14.98 -5.20 16.05
C ALA A 21 -14.31 -5.39 17.42
N LYS A 22 -13.31 -6.28 17.50
CA LYS A 22 -12.60 -6.66 18.73
C LYS A 22 -11.67 -5.57 19.28
N VAL A 23 -11.29 -4.60 18.46
CA VAL A 23 -10.28 -3.61 18.82
C VAL A 23 -10.85 -2.22 19.06
N ARG A 24 -10.13 -1.39 19.81
CA ARG A 24 -10.46 0.03 19.98
C ARG A 24 -10.27 0.80 18.66
N PHE A 25 -11.01 1.88 18.48
CA PHE A 25 -10.95 2.73 17.29
C PHE A 25 -9.72 3.66 17.31
N PHE A 26 -8.54 3.04 17.20
CA PHE A 26 -7.25 3.69 17.07
C PHE A 26 -6.53 3.13 15.83
N GLU A 27 -5.64 3.92 15.24
CA GLU A 27 -4.96 3.59 13.98
C GLU A 27 -4.19 2.28 14.06
N VAL A 28 -3.34 2.10 15.08
CA VAL A 28 -2.50 0.88 15.21
C VAL A 28 -3.34 -0.39 15.38
N PRO A 29 -4.33 -0.47 16.29
CA PRO A 29 -5.18 -1.66 16.39
C PRO A 29 -5.99 -1.95 15.11
N LEU A 30 -6.53 -0.92 14.46
CA LEU A 30 -7.29 -1.08 13.21
C LEU A 30 -6.41 -1.57 12.07
N PHE A 31 -5.19 -1.06 11.99
CA PHE A 31 -4.22 -1.51 11.03
C PHE A 31 -3.82 -2.98 11.26
N ARG A 32 -3.62 -3.41 12.51
CA ARG A 32 -3.41 -4.84 12.83
C ARG A 32 -4.60 -5.70 12.42
N ALA A 33 -5.83 -5.22 12.63
CA ALA A 33 -7.02 -5.92 12.17
C ALA A 33 -7.06 -6.05 10.64
N LEU A 34 -6.66 -5.01 9.89
CA LEU A 34 -6.53 -5.05 8.43
C LEU A 34 -5.54 -6.13 7.98
N VAL A 35 -4.33 -6.12 8.54
CA VAL A 35 -3.28 -7.10 8.20
C VAL A 35 -3.74 -8.53 8.54
N SER A 36 -4.23 -8.74 9.76
CA SER A 36 -4.73 -10.04 10.19
C SER A 36 -5.87 -10.55 9.31
N SER A 37 -6.72 -9.64 8.83
CA SER A 37 -7.82 -10.02 7.93
C SER A 37 -7.30 -10.45 6.58
N LEU A 38 -6.36 -9.71 5.97
CA LEU A 38 -5.72 -10.11 4.71
C LEU A 38 -5.06 -11.49 4.83
N SER A 39 -4.30 -11.73 5.90
CA SER A 39 -3.61 -13.01 6.10
C SER A 39 -4.52 -14.18 6.40
N SER A 40 -5.75 -13.92 6.86
CA SER A 40 -6.74 -14.96 7.17
C SER A 40 -7.61 -15.38 5.99
N VAL A 41 -7.53 -14.67 4.86
CA VAL A 41 -8.46 -14.85 3.72
C VAL A 41 -7.80 -15.70 2.64
N SER A 42 -8.46 -16.81 2.33
CA SER A 42 -8.24 -17.71 1.18
C SER A 42 -6.94 -18.54 1.15
N ASN A 43 -7.03 -19.71 0.50
CA ASN A 43 -5.89 -20.50 0.04
C ASN A 43 -5.27 -19.97 -1.28
N SER A 44 -6.02 -19.15 -2.03
CA SER A 44 -5.63 -18.61 -3.34
C SER A 44 -4.75 -17.35 -3.25
N VAL A 45 -4.66 -16.77 -2.06
CA VAL A 45 -3.81 -15.63 -1.75
C VAL A 45 -2.96 -15.98 -0.54
N GLN A 46 -1.65 -16.03 -0.72
CA GLN A 46 -0.74 -16.29 0.40
C GLN A 46 -0.16 -14.95 0.84
N VAL A 47 -0.34 -14.63 2.12
CA VAL A 47 0.15 -13.39 2.72
C VAL A 47 1.24 -13.69 3.74
N GLU A 48 2.39 -13.05 3.59
CA GLU A 48 3.48 -13.10 4.56
C GLU A 48 3.76 -11.70 5.10
N GLU A 49 3.69 -11.54 6.42
CA GLU A 49 4.00 -10.28 7.12
C GLU A 49 5.48 -10.26 7.48
N LEU A 50 6.22 -9.28 6.95
CA LEU A 50 7.60 -9.03 7.36
C LEU A 50 7.66 -7.78 8.25
N HIS A 51 8.59 -7.79 9.20
CA HIS A 51 8.80 -6.68 10.11
C HIS A 51 9.99 -5.83 9.68
N GLY A 52 9.76 -4.53 9.59
CA GLY A 52 10.82 -3.55 9.37
C GLY A 52 11.12 -2.68 10.57
N SER A 53 12.18 -1.89 10.41
CA SER A 53 12.71 -0.92 11.36
C SER A 53 12.37 0.51 10.91
N ARG A 54 13.19 1.50 11.31
CA ARG A 54 12.97 2.91 10.98
C ARG A 54 13.34 3.19 9.51
N SER A 55 12.38 3.12 8.61
CA SER A 55 12.54 3.52 7.20
C SER A 55 12.24 5.01 7.01
N GLN A 56 13.25 5.86 7.21
CA GLN A 56 13.13 7.30 6.94
C GLN A 56 13.80 7.68 5.62
N VAL A 57 13.12 8.53 4.86
CA VAL A 57 13.63 9.11 3.62
C VAL A 57 13.90 10.59 3.79
N LEU A 58 14.87 11.08 3.03
CA LEU A 58 15.14 12.49 2.80
C LEU A 58 14.79 12.84 1.36
N PHE A 59 14.21 14.02 1.14
CA PHE A 59 13.91 14.52 -0.19
C PHE A 59 13.87 16.05 -0.20
N SER A 60 14.13 16.63 -1.37
CA SER A 60 13.93 18.06 -1.59
C SER A 60 12.45 18.37 -1.70
N ALA A 61 11.99 19.37 -0.96
CA ALA A 61 10.59 19.80 -0.96
C ALA A 61 10.48 21.32 -1.07
N CYS A 62 9.30 21.81 -1.45
CA CYS A 62 9.04 23.23 -1.66
C CYS A 62 8.32 23.84 -0.44
N PRO A 63 8.96 24.74 0.35
CA PRO A 63 8.31 25.42 1.47
C PRO A 63 7.16 26.33 1.01
N PRO A 64 6.22 26.73 1.89
CA PRO A 64 6.30 26.68 3.36
C PRO A 64 5.77 25.40 4.02
N TRP A 65 5.03 24.57 3.28
CA TRP A 65 4.31 23.39 3.80
C TRP A 65 5.20 22.21 4.18
N THR A 66 6.49 22.29 3.86
CA THR A 66 7.51 21.29 4.13
C THR A 66 8.83 21.96 4.48
N ARG A 67 9.72 21.25 5.19
CA ARG A 67 11.12 21.66 5.33
C ARG A 67 11.82 21.57 3.97
N ARG A 68 12.77 22.48 3.67
CA ARG A 68 13.56 22.46 2.41
C ARG A 68 14.18 21.10 2.13
N ILE A 69 14.72 20.47 3.18
CA ILE A 69 15.06 19.04 3.20
C ILE A 69 14.04 18.38 4.12
N ALA A 70 13.06 17.74 3.50
CA ALA A 70 12.00 17.05 4.18
C ALA A 70 12.47 15.68 4.69
N ARG A 71 11.86 15.22 5.78
CA ARG A 71 12.14 13.93 6.40
C ARG A 71 10.86 13.33 6.95
N CYS A 72 10.52 12.12 6.52
CA CYS A 72 9.42 11.34 7.08
C CYS A 72 9.68 9.85 6.90
N GLU A 73 8.79 9.03 7.47
CA GLU A 73 8.73 7.60 7.16
C GLU A 73 8.28 7.40 5.71
N LEU A 74 8.72 6.33 5.04
CA LEU A 74 8.26 6.06 3.67
C LEU A 74 6.79 5.60 3.67
N ALA A 75 6.48 4.62 4.52
CA ALA A 75 5.14 4.08 4.70
C ALA A 75 4.93 3.45 6.08
N ASP A 76 3.67 3.40 6.53
CA ASP A 76 3.27 2.50 7.61
C ASP A 76 3.28 1.04 7.13
N VAL A 77 2.91 0.84 5.86
CA VAL A 77 2.75 -0.47 5.21
C VAL A 77 3.35 -0.45 3.82
N CYS A 78 4.20 -1.43 3.53
CA CYS A 78 4.58 -1.76 2.15
C CYS A 78 3.76 -2.98 1.72
N ILE A 79 3.07 -2.92 0.58
CA ILE A 79 2.42 -4.10 0.00
C ILE A 79 3.18 -4.45 -1.26
N ILE A 80 3.67 -5.69 -1.31
CA ILE A 80 4.29 -6.30 -2.47
C ILE A 80 3.33 -7.36 -2.97
N TRP A 81 2.67 -7.06 -4.08
CA TRP A 81 1.82 -8.03 -4.76
C TRP A 81 2.63 -8.72 -5.84
N PHE A 82 2.50 -10.02 -5.98
CA PHE A 82 3.09 -10.73 -7.10
C PHE A 82 2.25 -11.91 -7.57
N ARG A 83 2.50 -12.29 -8.82
CA ARG A 83 1.87 -13.42 -9.47
C ARG A 83 2.92 -14.22 -10.22
N LEU A 84 2.88 -15.53 -10.01
CA LEU A 84 3.74 -16.48 -10.71
C LEU A 84 3.17 -16.82 -12.09
N GLY A 85 4.04 -17.18 -13.03
CA GLY A 85 3.65 -17.59 -14.37
C GLY A 85 4.83 -17.54 -15.33
N ARG A 86 4.56 -17.72 -16.64
CA ARG A 86 5.58 -17.58 -17.69
C ARG A 86 6.20 -16.19 -17.74
N GLN A 87 5.39 -15.18 -17.41
CA GLN A 87 5.82 -13.80 -17.22
C GLN A 87 5.40 -13.38 -15.81
N PRO A 88 6.30 -13.56 -14.82
CA PRO A 88 5.96 -13.22 -13.45
C PRO A 88 5.74 -11.72 -13.32
N GLN A 89 4.73 -11.34 -12.53
CA GLN A 89 4.33 -9.94 -12.33
C GLN A 89 4.55 -9.54 -10.88
N VAL A 90 4.98 -8.31 -10.66
CA VAL A 90 5.27 -7.78 -9.33
C VAL A 90 4.89 -6.31 -9.27
N ARG A 91 4.20 -5.95 -8.19
CA ARG A 91 3.78 -4.58 -7.90
C ARG A 91 4.11 -4.20 -6.47
N ILE A 92 4.38 -2.91 -6.27
CA ILE A 92 4.65 -2.33 -4.95
C ILE A 92 3.80 -1.10 -4.68
N THR A 93 3.34 -0.94 -3.45
CA THR A 93 2.75 0.29 -2.93
C THR A 93 3.22 0.61 -1.52
N PHE A 94 3.39 1.91 -1.25
CA PHE A 94 3.73 2.52 0.02
C PHE A 94 2.49 3.20 0.57
N MET A 95 1.88 2.58 1.58
CA MET A 95 0.59 2.98 2.11
C MET A 95 0.71 3.57 3.51
N GLN A 96 0.05 4.71 3.72
CA GLN A 96 -0.13 5.35 5.01
C GLN A 96 -1.46 4.94 5.62
N ALA A 97 -1.44 4.48 6.85
CA ALA A 97 -2.64 4.25 7.64
C ALA A 97 -3.04 5.56 8.32
N LYS A 98 -4.32 5.92 8.25
CA LYS A 98 -4.85 7.10 8.94
C LYS A 98 -6.18 6.79 9.58
N ARG A 99 -6.47 7.46 10.69
CA ARG A 99 -7.78 7.44 11.33
C ARG A 99 -8.52 8.75 11.06
N SER A 100 -9.75 8.65 10.61
CA SER A 100 -10.68 9.77 10.47
C SER A 100 -11.77 9.72 11.53
N ASN A 101 -12.12 10.89 12.06
CA ASN A 101 -13.33 11.08 12.87
C ASN A 101 -14.46 11.72 12.05
N HIS A 102 -14.24 12.01 10.76
CA HIS A 102 -15.28 12.52 9.87
C HIS A 102 -16.27 11.41 9.53
N SER A 103 -17.51 11.81 9.22
CA SER A 103 -18.47 10.91 8.60
C SER A 103 -18.11 10.75 7.12
N HIS A 104 -18.25 9.53 6.60
CA HIS A 104 -17.87 9.21 5.23
C HIS A 104 -18.99 8.49 4.48
N ALA A 105 -19.24 8.91 3.23
CA ALA A 105 -20.30 8.42 2.36
C ALA A 105 -19.69 7.91 1.03
N LEU A 106 -19.21 6.66 1.05
CA LEU A 106 -18.15 6.23 0.12
C LEU A 106 -18.64 5.33 -1.01
N CYS A 107 -19.59 4.44 -0.71
CA CYS A 107 -20.13 3.47 -1.67
C CYS A 107 -21.51 3.88 -2.20
N GLU A 108 -21.81 5.18 -2.21
CA GLU A 108 -23.02 5.70 -2.83
C GLU A 108 -23.00 5.40 -4.33
N LYS A 109 -24.12 4.86 -4.84
CA LYS A 109 -24.23 4.38 -6.23
C LYS A 109 -24.42 5.50 -7.24
N SER A 110 -24.63 6.75 -6.79
CA SER A 110 -24.96 7.88 -7.65
C SER A 110 -23.88 8.97 -7.57
N PRO A 111 -23.20 9.29 -8.68
CA PRO A 111 -22.28 10.42 -8.72
C PRO A 111 -23.02 11.77 -8.64
N PRO A 112 -22.36 12.83 -8.15
CA PRO A 112 -20.97 12.85 -7.70
C PRO A 112 -20.80 12.28 -6.28
N VAL A 113 -19.80 11.41 -6.10
CA VAL A 113 -19.42 10.94 -4.75
C VAL A 113 -18.93 12.17 -3.96
N PRO A 114 -19.52 12.47 -2.78
CA PRO A 114 -19.11 13.63 -1.99
C PRO A 114 -17.65 13.53 -1.60
N LYS A 115 -16.89 14.63 -1.64
CA LYS A 115 -15.50 14.66 -1.19
C LYS A 115 -15.37 14.13 0.25
N GLN A 116 -14.28 13.42 0.51
CA GLN A 116 -14.03 12.78 1.79
C GLN A 116 -12.78 13.40 2.40
N ALA A 117 -12.94 13.99 3.59
CA ALA A 117 -11.88 14.69 4.29
C ALA A 117 -11.30 13.85 5.43
N PHE A 118 -9.98 13.88 5.60
CA PHE A 118 -9.30 13.29 6.75
C PHE A 118 -8.02 14.08 7.07
N ASN A 119 -7.49 13.89 8.27
CA ASN A 119 -6.26 14.57 8.66
C ASN A 119 -5.03 13.73 8.32
N GLY A 120 -3.98 14.38 7.84
CA GLY A 120 -2.68 13.78 7.57
C GLY A 120 -1.52 14.70 7.92
N ASP A 121 -0.30 14.25 7.66
CA ASP A 121 0.92 15.04 7.79
C ASP A 121 1.29 15.65 6.43
N SER A 122 1.63 16.94 6.40
CA SER A 122 1.94 17.68 5.17
C SER A 122 3.19 17.18 4.47
N THR A 123 4.18 16.71 5.22
CA THR A 123 5.43 16.18 4.66
C THR A 123 5.17 14.82 4.00
N GLN A 124 4.42 13.95 4.67
CA GLN A 124 4.02 12.66 4.12
C GLN A 124 3.13 12.81 2.89
N PHE A 125 2.18 13.75 2.95
CA PHE A 125 1.31 14.08 1.81
C PHE A 125 2.12 14.55 0.62
N HIS A 126 3.07 15.47 0.83
CA HIS A 126 3.95 15.92 -0.24
C HIS A 126 4.76 14.76 -0.85
N LEU A 127 5.37 13.90 -0.02
CA LEU A 127 6.15 12.74 -0.50
C LEU A 127 5.34 11.86 -1.45
N LEU A 128 4.12 11.48 -1.05
CA LEU A 128 3.31 10.53 -1.82
C LEU A 128 2.63 11.16 -3.04
N THR A 129 2.34 12.46 -3.00
CA THR A 129 1.70 13.17 -4.14
C THR A 129 2.69 13.59 -5.20
N THR A 130 3.85 14.15 -4.82
CA THR A 130 4.84 14.66 -5.78
C THR A 130 5.85 13.60 -6.21
N ARG A 131 5.95 12.49 -5.47
CA ARG A 131 6.84 11.35 -5.76
C ARG A 131 8.26 11.81 -6.11
N PRO A 132 8.91 12.60 -5.25
CA PRO A 132 10.23 13.14 -5.55
C PRO A 132 11.28 12.02 -5.56
N LYS A 133 12.49 12.36 -6.03
CA LYS A 133 13.65 11.51 -5.73
C LYS A 133 13.88 11.48 -4.22
N ILE A 134 14.18 10.29 -3.71
CA ILE A 134 14.38 10.06 -2.28
C ILE A 134 15.81 9.61 -2.01
N VAL A 135 16.27 9.76 -0.77
CA VAL A 135 17.51 9.18 -0.28
C VAL A 135 17.25 8.56 1.08
N GLY A 136 17.87 7.42 1.34
CA GLY A 136 17.90 6.80 2.67
C GLY A 136 18.42 7.74 3.75
N ARG A 137 17.72 7.83 4.90
CA ARG A 137 18.26 8.57 6.05
C ARG A 137 19.40 7.83 6.72
N PHE A 138 19.35 6.50 6.72
CA PHE A 138 20.27 5.60 7.41
C PHE A 138 21.07 4.79 6.39
N GLN A 139 22.32 4.46 6.70
CA GLN A 139 23.15 3.63 5.81
C GLN A 139 22.58 2.22 5.59
N THR A 140 21.75 1.75 6.53
CA THR A 140 21.08 0.46 6.46
C THR A 140 19.77 0.52 5.67
N PHE A 141 19.26 1.71 5.36
CA PHE A 141 18.05 1.90 4.57
C PHE A 141 18.38 2.74 3.34
N ASP A 142 18.77 2.09 2.25
CA ASP A 142 19.18 2.73 0.99
C ASP A 142 18.22 2.36 -0.15
N PRO A 143 17.03 2.99 -0.23
CA PRO A 143 16.11 2.76 -1.33
C PRO A 143 16.64 3.38 -2.63
N PRO A 144 16.31 2.80 -3.81
CA PRO A 144 16.61 3.44 -5.08
C PRO A 144 16.07 4.86 -5.11
N ALA A 145 16.91 5.82 -5.52
CA ALA A 145 16.53 7.23 -5.46
C ALA A 145 15.29 7.55 -6.31
N HIS A 146 15.07 6.78 -7.37
CA HIS A 146 13.96 6.92 -8.30
C HIS A 146 12.73 6.05 -7.96
N LEU A 147 12.74 5.35 -6.82
CA LEU A 147 11.70 4.38 -6.42
C LEU A 147 10.28 4.96 -6.52
N LEU A 148 10.10 6.23 -6.15
CA LEU A 148 8.82 6.92 -6.29
C LEU A 148 8.72 7.68 -7.61
N SER A 149 9.77 8.40 -8.02
CA SER A 149 9.72 9.33 -9.16
C SER A 149 9.53 8.65 -10.50
N ASN A 150 10.00 7.41 -10.65
CA ASN A 150 9.87 6.63 -11.89
C ASN A 150 8.71 5.63 -11.83
N ALA A 151 7.90 5.64 -10.77
CA ALA A 151 6.76 4.75 -10.67
C ALA A 151 5.76 5.01 -11.81
N VAL A 152 5.49 3.95 -12.58
CA VAL A 152 4.54 3.96 -13.70
C VAL A 152 3.15 4.36 -13.21
N LEU A 153 2.74 3.84 -12.06
CA LEU A 153 1.41 4.06 -11.49
C LEU A 153 1.46 4.94 -10.23
N PRO A 154 0.62 5.97 -10.11
CA PRO A 154 0.56 6.82 -8.92
C PRO A 154 0.12 6.09 -7.64
N SER A 155 -0.54 4.93 -7.73
CA SER A 155 -0.86 4.05 -6.61
C SER A 155 0.36 3.47 -5.90
N VAL A 156 1.59 3.75 -6.35
CA VAL A 156 2.82 3.54 -5.56
C VAL A 156 2.76 4.27 -4.21
N GLY A 157 2.04 5.39 -4.12
CA GLY A 157 1.82 6.14 -2.88
C GLY A 157 0.33 6.24 -2.58
N SER A 158 -0.09 5.80 -1.40
CA SER A 158 -1.50 5.70 -1.08
C SER A 158 -1.83 5.89 0.41
N TYR A 159 -3.11 6.03 0.69
CA TYR A 159 -3.68 6.12 2.03
C TYR A 159 -4.76 5.05 2.23
N CYS A 160 -4.76 4.44 3.41
CA CYS A 160 -5.86 3.68 3.96
C CYS A 160 -6.44 4.46 5.14
N VAL A 161 -7.69 4.89 5.03
CA VAL A 161 -8.31 5.78 6.02
C VAL A 161 -9.42 5.03 6.73
N PHE A 162 -9.19 4.72 8.01
CA PHE A 162 -10.17 4.08 8.87
C PHE A 162 -11.19 5.09 9.39
N HIS A 163 -12.46 4.71 9.34
CA HIS A 163 -13.58 5.52 9.82
C HIS A 163 -14.64 4.65 10.51
N ARG A 164 -15.64 5.31 11.11
CA ARG A 164 -16.88 4.66 11.50
C ARG A 164 -17.91 4.88 10.40
N ALA A 165 -18.61 3.83 10.01
CA ALA A 165 -19.81 3.93 9.20
C ALA A 165 -20.98 4.47 10.05
N PRO A 166 -22.10 4.89 9.43
CA PRO A 166 -23.26 5.42 10.16
C PRO A 166 -23.83 4.48 11.22
N ASP A 167 -23.73 3.16 11.00
CA ASP A 167 -24.14 2.11 11.94
C ASP A 167 -23.12 1.85 13.07
N GLY A 168 -22.05 2.64 13.13
CA GLY A 168 -20.97 2.51 14.11
C GLY A 168 -19.93 1.43 13.79
N THR A 169 -20.12 0.65 12.72
CA THR A 169 -19.13 -0.35 12.29
C THR A 169 -17.84 0.32 11.85
N LYS A 170 -16.71 -0.34 12.09
CA LYS A 170 -15.40 0.18 11.70
C LYS A 170 -15.14 -0.24 10.25
N GLN A 171 -14.88 0.74 9.39
CA GLN A 171 -14.59 0.54 7.98
C GLN A 171 -13.34 1.31 7.58
N PHE A 172 -12.90 1.12 6.34
CA PHE A 172 -11.88 1.96 5.73
C PHE A 172 -12.14 2.15 4.25
N PHE A 173 -11.57 3.22 3.71
CA PHE A 173 -11.39 3.39 2.28
C PHE A 173 -9.91 3.46 1.92
N TYR A 174 -9.62 3.18 0.66
CA TYR A 174 -8.30 3.31 0.06
C TYR A 174 -8.31 4.42 -0.98
N ALA A 175 -7.27 5.25 -1.00
CA ALA A 175 -7.05 6.27 -2.03
C ALA A 175 -5.58 6.34 -2.44
N SER A 176 -5.30 6.33 -3.74
CA SER A 176 -4.01 6.78 -4.28
C SER A 176 -3.80 8.25 -3.94
N ALA A 177 -2.58 8.64 -3.58
CA ALA A 177 -2.25 10.02 -3.29
C ALA A 177 -2.53 10.96 -4.48
N ALA A 178 -2.50 10.46 -5.72
CA ALA A 178 -2.77 11.27 -6.91
C ALA A 178 -4.23 11.72 -7.07
N ILE A 179 -5.16 11.16 -6.30
CA ILE A 179 -6.56 11.62 -6.25
C ILE A 179 -6.85 12.38 -4.96
N LEU A 180 -5.83 12.88 -4.28
CA LEU A 180 -5.96 13.63 -3.05
C LEU A 180 -5.45 15.05 -3.23
N THR A 181 -6.12 15.98 -2.57
CA THR A 181 -5.67 17.37 -2.44
C THR A 181 -5.69 17.82 -1.01
N ALA A 182 -4.90 18.82 -0.70
CA ALA A 182 -4.92 19.48 0.58
C ALA A 182 -4.73 20.97 0.36
N ASP A 183 -5.34 21.77 1.22
CA ASP A 183 -4.97 23.17 1.31
C ASP A 183 -3.50 23.27 1.71
N ALA A 184 -2.85 24.28 1.17
CA ALA A 184 -1.42 24.46 1.31
C ALA A 184 -1.16 25.23 2.62
N PRO A 185 -0.70 24.60 3.73
CA PRO A 185 -0.54 25.26 5.02
C PRO A 185 0.71 26.16 5.12
N SER A 186 0.59 27.29 5.81
CA SER A 186 1.73 28.20 6.04
C SER A 186 2.89 27.60 6.86
N SER A 187 2.74 26.41 7.43
CA SER A 187 3.80 25.68 8.12
C SER A 187 3.64 24.16 8.00
N PRO A 188 4.73 23.37 8.17
CA PRO A 188 4.65 21.92 8.16
C PRO A 188 3.85 21.37 9.36
N GLY A 189 3.11 20.29 9.15
CA GLY A 189 2.40 19.60 10.22
C GLY A 189 1.08 19.00 9.76
N ARG A 190 0.09 19.04 10.65
CA ARG A 190 -1.22 18.45 10.39
C ARG A 190 -2.01 19.26 9.36
N ILE A 191 -2.49 18.60 8.32
CA ILE A 191 -3.34 19.15 7.26
C ILE A 191 -4.62 18.36 7.10
N THR A 192 -5.64 18.99 6.53
CA THR A 192 -6.83 18.31 6.03
C THR A 192 -6.62 17.95 4.57
N ILE A 193 -6.77 16.66 4.27
CA ILE A 193 -6.64 16.06 2.96
C ILE A 193 -8.05 15.66 2.50
N GLU A 194 -8.39 16.01 1.27
CA GLU A 194 -9.65 15.71 0.62
C GLU A 194 -9.45 14.82 -0.59
N THR A 195 -10.39 13.91 -0.83
CA THR A 195 -10.45 13.16 -2.07
C THR A 195 -10.98 14.01 -3.22
N GLN A 196 -10.43 13.78 -4.41
CA GLN A 196 -10.93 14.25 -5.69
C GLN A 196 -11.36 13.04 -6.51
N PHE A 197 -12.65 12.69 -6.42
CA PHE A 197 -13.15 11.52 -7.12
C PHE A 197 -13.15 11.73 -8.62
N GLY A 198 -12.45 10.83 -9.31
CA GLY A 198 -12.50 10.67 -10.76
C GLY A 198 -12.86 9.23 -11.09
N VAL A 199 -12.39 8.74 -12.25
CA VAL A 199 -12.57 7.34 -12.65
C VAL A 199 -11.87 6.42 -11.63
N PRO A 200 -12.57 5.48 -10.98
CA PRO A 200 -11.97 4.64 -9.93
C PRO A 200 -10.86 3.72 -10.45
N VAL A 201 -10.98 3.28 -11.71
CA VAL A 201 -10.02 2.41 -12.39
C VAL A 201 -9.51 3.10 -13.65
N GLN A 202 -8.20 3.23 -13.78
CA GLN A 202 -7.53 3.79 -14.96
C GLN A 202 -6.56 2.76 -15.55
N HIS A 203 -6.33 2.81 -16.86
CA HIS A 203 -5.31 2.02 -17.52
C HIS A 203 -4.14 2.91 -17.91
N HIS A 204 -2.92 2.47 -17.61
CA HIS A 204 -1.68 3.09 -18.07
C HIS A 204 -0.94 2.05 -18.92
N GLY A 205 -1.13 2.12 -20.24
CA GLY A 205 -0.72 1.04 -21.14
C GLY A 205 -1.47 -0.25 -20.79
N SER A 206 -0.74 -1.34 -20.55
CA SER A 206 -1.29 -2.65 -20.15
C SER A 206 -1.59 -2.77 -18.66
N TYR A 207 -1.24 -1.77 -17.85
CA TYR A 207 -1.38 -1.87 -16.39
C TYR A 207 -2.71 -1.27 -15.92
N PRO A 208 -3.65 -2.09 -15.40
CA PRO A 208 -4.79 -1.57 -14.68
C PRO A 208 -4.34 -0.99 -13.34
N GLU A 209 -4.97 0.11 -12.95
CA GLU A 209 -4.77 0.81 -11.69
C GLU A 209 -6.12 1.14 -11.06
N ARG A 210 -6.33 0.75 -9.80
CA ARG A 210 -7.42 1.25 -8.98
C ARG A 210 -6.91 2.37 -8.09
N LYS A 211 -7.42 3.59 -8.31
CA LYS A 211 -7.07 4.78 -7.53
C LYS A 211 -7.91 4.93 -6.27
N TRP A 212 -9.05 4.26 -6.21
CA TRP A 212 -10.01 4.37 -5.11
C TRP A 212 -10.70 3.03 -4.80
N ALA A 213 -10.84 2.72 -3.52
CA ALA A 213 -11.77 1.70 -3.06
C ALA A 213 -12.61 2.25 -1.90
N CYS A 214 -13.94 2.22 -2.08
CA CYS A 214 -14.87 2.83 -1.14
C CYS A 214 -15.05 2.05 0.17
N CYS A 215 -14.67 0.77 0.19
CA CYS A 215 -14.85 -0.11 1.34
C CYS A 215 -13.84 -1.27 1.30
N PRO A 216 -13.74 -2.07 2.38
CA PRO A 216 -12.85 -3.21 2.44
C PRO A 216 -13.05 -4.21 1.29
N MET A 217 -14.29 -4.46 0.88
CA MET A 217 -14.59 -5.41 -0.20
C MET A 217 -13.92 -5.01 -1.50
N VAL A 218 -14.15 -3.77 -1.93
CA VAL A 218 -13.59 -3.22 -3.18
C VAL A 218 -12.05 -3.19 -3.11
N PHE A 219 -11.48 -2.92 -1.94
CA PHE A 219 -10.04 -2.95 -1.73
C PHE A 219 -9.47 -4.37 -1.86
N GLY A 220 -10.10 -5.35 -1.22
CA GLY A 220 -9.69 -6.75 -1.30
C GLY A 220 -9.70 -7.27 -2.74
N SER A 221 -10.77 -7.01 -3.50
CA SER A 221 -10.86 -7.39 -4.90
C SER A 221 -9.79 -6.74 -5.77
N ALA A 222 -9.44 -5.49 -5.48
CA ALA A 222 -8.41 -4.75 -6.21
C ALA A 222 -6.99 -5.25 -5.91
N ILE A 223 -6.71 -5.60 -4.65
CA ILE A 223 -5.46 -6.26 -4.28
C ILE A 223 -5.36 -7.62 -4.98
N HIS A 224 -6.40 -8.46 -4.91
CA HIS A 224 -6.40 -9.77 -5.54
C HIS A 224 -6.14 -9.69 -7.05
N SER A 225 -6.77 -8.72 -7.71
CA SER A 225 -6.65 -8.52 -9.16
C SER A 225 -5.35 -7.81 -9.59
N GLY A 226 -4.44 -7.48 -8.66
CA GLY A 226 -3.22 -6.73 -8.96
C GLY A 226 -3.49 -5.32 -9.49
N GLN A 227 -4.54 -4.65 -9.04
CA GLN A 227 -4.89 -3.28 -9.47
C GLN A 227 -4.26 -2.19 -8.59
N ILE A 228 -3.61 -2.54 -7.49
CA ILE A 228 -3.00 -1.59 -6.55
C ILE A 228 -1.47 -1.71 -6.62
N GLY A 229 -0.80 -0.57 -6.70
CA GLY A 229 0.66 -0.47 -6.71
C GLY A 229 1.24 -0.41 -8.12
N THR A 230 2.48 0.09 -8.20
CA THR A 230 3.22 0.23 -9.46
C THR A 230 3.94 -1.06 -9.84
N PRO A 231 3.95 -1.44 -11.12
CA PRO A 231 4.75 -2.55 -11.62
C PRO A 231 6.25 -2.31 -11.40
N LEU A 232 7.00 -3.40 -11.16
CA LEU A 232 8.46 -3.38 -11.02
C LEU A 232 9.21 -4.22 -12.07
N GLU A 233 8.52 -4.86 -13.03
CA GLU A 233 9.17 -5.81 -13.94
C GLU A 233 10.27 -5.17 -14.81
N SER A 234 10.13 -3.88 -15.12
CA SER A 234 11.11 -3.10 -15.89
C SER A 234 12.13 -2.34 -15.03
N ASP A 235 11.89 -2.18 -13.72
CA ASP A 235 12.80 -1.50 -12.80
C ASP A 235 13.64 -2.51 -12.01
N ARG A 236 14.70 -3.01 -12.66
CA ARG A 236 15.60 -4.02 -12.08
C ARG A 236 16.29 -3.54 -10.80
N ILE A 237 16.51 -2.23 -10.64
CA ILE A 237 17.14 -1.67 -9.44
C ILE A 237 16.16 -1.74 -8.27
N ALA A 238 14.92 -1.28 -8.47
CA ALA A 238 13.89 -1.39 -7.45
C ALA A 238 13.55 -2.85 -7.11
N LEU A 239 13.45 -3.71 -8.13
CA LEU A 239 13.21 -5.14 -7.91
C LEU A 239 14.35 -5.80 -7.13
N GLY A 240 15.62 -5.53 -7.47
CA GLY A 240 16.76 -6.06 -6.73
C GLY A 240 16.82 -5.58 -5.29
N TRP A 241 16.45 -4.32 -5.04
CA TRP A 241 16.32 -3.79 -3.68
C TRP A 241 15.19 -4.49 -2.90
N VAL A 242 14.05 -4.75 -3.54
CA VAL A 242 12.96 -5.53 -2.94
C VAL A 242 13.40 -6.95 -2.61
N SER A 243 14.01 -7.65 -3.57
CA SER A 243 14.54 -9.00 -3.38
C SER A 243 15.56 -9.08 -2.24
N SER A 244 16.38 -8.04 -2.04
CA SER A 244 17.39 -8.02 -0.97
C SER A 244 16.76 -8.06 0.43
N PHE A 245 15.75 -7.24 0.73
CA PHE A 245 15.12 -7.30 2.05
C PHE A 245 14.18 -8.50 2.21
N VAL A 246 13.54 -8.98 1.13
CA VAL A 246 12.75 -10.23 1.17
C VAL A 246 13.66 -11.41 1.48
N SER A 247 14.82 -11.51 0.84
CA SER A 247 15.83 -12.55 1.10
C SER A 247 16.28 -12.53 2.56
N ARG A 248 16.59 -11.34 3.09
CA ARG A 248 16.97 -11.19 4.49
C ARG A 248 15.85 -11.64 5.42
N ALA A 249 14.62 -11.21 5.18
CA ALA A 249 13.51 -11.60 6.04
C ALA A 249 13.27 -13.12 5.97
N ALA A 250 13.32 -13.71 4.77
CA ALA A 250 13.21 -15.16 4.57
C ALA A 250 14.30 -15.95 5.30
N SER A 251 15.54 -15.44 5.37
CA SER A 251 16.66 -16.10 6.06
C SER A 251 16.46 -16.23 7.57
N THR A 252 15.59 -15.41 8.15
CA THR A 252 15.29 -15.42 9.60
C THR A 252 14.14 -16.36 9.96
N ILE A 253 13.48 -16.94 8.97
CA ILE A 253 12.26 -17.73 9.14
C ILE A 253 12.60 -19.23 9.08
N VAL A 254 12.09 -20.02 10.04
CA VAL A 254 12.32 -21.46 10.14
C VAL A 254 11.01 -22.23 9.89
N GLY A 255 11.06 -23.28 9.08
CA GLY A 255 9.92 -24.17 8.81
C GLY A 255 9.05 -23.76 7.61
N ASP A 256 7.74 -24.04 7.69
CA ASP A 256 6.77 -23.74 6.62
C ASP A 256 6.49 -22.24 6.45
N GLU A 257 6.84 -21.43 7.45
CA GLU A 257 6.90 -19.98 7.33
C GLU A 257 7.94 -19.59 6.23
N GLY A 258 7.72 -18.48 5.53
CA GLY A 258 8.63 -18.03 4.47
C GLY A 258 8.37 -18.63 3.10
N ARG A 259 7.31 -19.44 2.92
CA ARG A 259 6.93 -20.02 1.61
C ARG A 259 6.72 -18.93 0.55
N VAL A 260 6.03 -17.84 0.92
CA VAL A 260 5.72 -16.74 0.00
C VAL A 260 6.98 -16.00 -0.39
N SER A 261 7.84 -15.69 0.59
CA SER A 261 9.14 -15.07 0.33
C SER A 261 10.03 -15.95 -0.56
N ARG A 262 10.09 -17.27 -0.33
CA ARG A 262 10.85 -18.19 -1.20
C ARG A 262 10.28 -18.26 -2.62
N ALA A 263 8.96 -18.29 -2.77
CA ALA A 263 8.30 -18.25 -4.08
C ALA A 263 8.60 -16.95 -4.83
N PHE A 264 8.59 -15.81 -4.12
CA PHE A 264 8.99 -14.52 -4.67
C PHE A 264 10.44 -14.55 -5.17
N LEU A 265 11.38 -14.96 -4.32
CA LEU A 265 12.81 -14.98 -4.66
C LEU A 265 13.14 -15.92 -5.81
N GLY A 266 12.47 -17.09 -5.88
CA GLY A 266 12.63 -18.02 -7.00
C GLY A 266 12.07 -17.51 -8.32
N ALA A 267 11.05 -16.64 -8.29
CA ALA A 267 10.43 -16.08 -9.49
C ALA A 267 11.16 -14.86 -10.05
N PHE A 268 11.79 -14.07 -9.17
CA PHE A 268 12.42 -12.80 -9.50
C PHE A 268 13.92 -12.82 -9.22
N ASP A 269 14.61 -13.88 -9.65
CA ASP A 269 16.05 -14.10 -9.49
C ASP A 269 16.88 -12.85 -9.84
N VAL A 270 17.09 -12.00 -8.84
CA VAL A 270 17.85 -10.76 -8.93
C VAL A 270 18.91 -10.86 -7.84
N PRO A 271 20.20 -10.82 -8.20
CA PRO A 271 21.28 -10.92 -7.23
C PRO A 271 21.10 -9.85 -6.14
N GLY A 272 20.88 -10.31 -4.91
CA GLY A 272 20.76 -9.46 -3.74
C GLY A 272 22.10 -8.79 -3.49
N ASN A 273 22.23 -7.51 -3.83
CA ASN A 273 23.50 -6.81 -3.79
C ASN A 273 23.74 -6.08 -2.46
N ASN A 274 22.90 -6.32 -1.44
CA ASN A 274 22.94 -5.55 -0.20
C ASN A 274 22.43 -6.34 1.01
N ASP A 275 23.33 -7.07 1.68
CA ASP A 275 23.07 -7.81 2.93
C ASP A 275 22.59 -6.92 4.09
N ARG A 276 22.64 -5.59 3.92
CA ARG A 276 22.27 -4.60 4.95
C ARG A 276 20.90 -3.96 4.76
N ALA A 277 20.16 -4.29 3.71
CA ALA A 277 18.90 -3.61 3.40
C ALA A 277 17.86 -3.76 4.53
N GLU A 278 17.44 -2.65 5.10
CA GLU A 278 16.27 -2.55 5.98
C GLU A 278 14.98 -2.45 5.15
N ALA A 279 13.90 -2.99 5.71
CA ALA A 279 12.58 -2.96 5.11
C ALA A 279 12.02 -1.53 4.98
N PRO A 280 11.24 -1.23 3.93
CA PRO A 280 10.71 0.11 3.67
C PRO A 280 9.58 0.59 4.56
N ALA A 281 9.03 -0.29 5.39
CA ALA A 281 7.94 0.03 6.29
C ALA A 281 8.04 -0.83 7.54
N LYS A 282 7.36 -0.40 8.61
CA LYS A 282 7.24 -1.20 9.83
C LYS A 282 6.62 -2.57 9.57
N ARG A 283 5.78 -2.65 8.53
CA ARG A 283 5.12 -3.87 8.05
C ARG A 283 5.21 -3.97 6.54
N ILE A 284 5.61 -5.14 6.06
CA ILE A 284 5.54 -5.49 4.65
C ILE A 284 4.56 -6.65 4.52
N LEU A 285 3.65 -6.56 3.55
CA LEU A 285 2.76 -7.66 3.17
C LEU A 285 3.22 -8.17 1.82
N LEU A 286 3.76 -9.38 1.77
CA LEU A 286 3.96 -10.11 0.51
C LEU A 286 2.67 -10.85 0.20
N ILE A 287 2.06 -10.54 -0.95
CA ILE A 287 0.78 -11.09 -1.38
C ILE A 287 1.01 -11.84 -2.69
N GLN A 288 1.04 -13.16 -2.62
CA GLN A 288 1.06 -14.02 -3.81
C GLN A 288 -0.37 -14.31 -4.26
N THR A 289 -0.65 -14.11 -5.54
CA THR A 289 -1.91 -14.56 -6.15
C THR A 289 -1.66 -15.62 -7.22
N GLU A 290 -2.59 -16.56 -7.34
CA GLU A 290 -2.57 -17.53 -8.44
C GLU A 290 -2.86 -16.83 -9.78
N PRO A 291 -2.30 -17.32 -10.90
CA PRO A 291 -2.74 -16.89 -12.22
C PRO A 291 -4.22 -17.24 -12.41
N GLU A 292 -4.98 -16.31 -12.97
CA GLU A 292 -6.33 -16.64 -13.46
C GLU A 292 -6.17 -17.73 -14.52
N GLN A 293 -6.78 -18.88 -14.29
CA GLN A 293 -6.88 -19.91 -15.33
C GLN A 293 -7.65 -19.25 -16.49
N SER A 294 -6.95 -18.97 -17.58
CA SER A 294 -7.58 -18.57 -18.82
C SER A 294 -8.38 -19.76 -19.32
N ASP A 295 -9.70 -19.66 -19.21
CA ASP A 295 -10.66 -20.55 -19.88
C ASP A 295 -10.42 -20.58 -21.40
#